data_AF-A0A1G3BZW3-F1
#
_entry.id   AF-A0A1G3BZW3-F1
#
_cell.length_a   1.000
_cell.length_b   1.000
_cell.length_c   1.000
_cell.angle_alpha   90.00
_cell.angle_beta   90.00
_cell.angle_gamma   90.00
#
_symmetry.space_group_name_H-M   'P 1'
#
loop_
_entity.id
_entity.type
_entity.pdbx_description
1 polymer ?
#
loop_
_entity_poly.entity_id
_entity_poly.type
_entity_poly.pdbx_seq_one_letter_code
_entity_poly.pdbx_strand_id
1 'polypeptide(L)'
;MAYIMDTQYSKAEEILKLALAYYPEYATTYISLGELYQRKGEYDNAVNILLQANHINPFNPIIHKNLAQLYNRLDKKEEAAVELKRLMMLTK
;
A
#
# COMPACT_ATOMS: atom_id res chain seq x y z
N MET A 1 -16.80 -19.09 5.47
CA MET A 1 -16.53 -17.67 5.14
C MET A 1 -15.12 -17.44 4.58
N ALA A 2 -14.07 -18.11 5.10
CA ALA A 2 -12.69 -17.95 4.62
C ALA A 2 -12.48 -18.17 3.10
N TYR A 3 -13.09 -19.20 2.50
CA TYR A 3 -12.97 -19.48 1.05
C TYR A 3 -13.50 -18.35 0.15
N ILE A 4 -14.56 -17.67 0.59
CA ILE A 4 -15.18 -16.56 -0.14
C ILE A 4 -14.28 -15.32 -0.10
N MET A 5 -13.61 -15.07 1.03
CA MET A 5 -12.67 -13.96 1.18
C MET A 5 -11.43 -14.17 0.31
N ASP A 6 -10.86 -15.37 0.34
CA ASP A 6 -9.68 -15.72 -0.47
C ASP A 6 -9.95 -15.62 -1.99
N THR A 7 -11.13 -16.10 -2.41
CA THR A 7 -11.59 -15.96 -3.81
C THR A 7 -11.77 -14.49 -4.21
N GLN A 8 -12.30 -13.66 -3.31
CA GLN A 8 -12.48 -12.23 -3.57
C GLN A 8 -11.14 -11.48 -3.62
N TYR A 9 -10.20 -11.81 -2.73
CA TYR A 9 -8.87 -11.20 -2.74
C TYR A 9 -8.10 -11.57 -4.00
N SER A 10 -8.16 -12.83 -4.44
CA SER A 10 -7.50 -13.28 -5.67
C SER A 10 -8.02 -12.54 -6.91
N LYS A 11 -9.35 -12.40 -7.03
CA LYS A 11 -9.97 -11.63 -8.13
C LYS A 11 -9.61 -10.14 -8.07
N ALA A 12 -9.62 -9.55 -6.88
CA ALA A 12 -9.23 -8.15 -6.70
C ALA A 12 -7.76 -7.92 -7.11
N GLU A 13 -6.88 -8.85 -6.76
CA GLU A 13 -5.46 -8.79 -7.10
C GLU A 13 -5.26 -8.86 -8.61
N GLU A 14 -5.97 -9.75 -9.31
CA GLU A 14 -5.93 -9.88 -10.76
C GLU A 14 -6.40 -8.59 -11.46
N ILE A 15 -7.53 -8.03 -11.02
CA ILE A 15 -8.07 -6.77 -11.58
C ILE A 15 -7.09 -5.61 -11.37
N LEU A 16 -6.47 -5.51 -10.20
CA LEU A 16 -5.51 -4.46 -9.91
C LEU A 16 -4.21 -4.63 -10.72
N LYS A 17 -3.73 -5.86 -10.89
CA LYS A 17 -2.57 -6.16 -11.76
C LYS A 17 -2.85 -5.83 -13.23
N LEU A 18 -4.06 -6.13 -13.71
CA LEU A 18 -4.49 -5.72 -15.05
C LEU A 18 -4.54 -4.19 -15.16
N ALA A 19 -5.12 -3.50 -14.17
CA ALA A 19 -5.15 -2.04 -14.15
C ALA A 19 -3.74 -1.43 -14.18
N LEU A 20 -2.76 -2.03 -13.49
CA LEU A 20 -1.36 -1.62 -13.54
C LEU A 20 -0.73 -1.83 -14.92
N ALA A 21 -1.12 -2.86 -15.66
CA ALA A 21 -0.63 -3.08 -17.01
C ALA A 21 -1.09 -1.99 -18.00
N TYR A 22 -2.28 -1.41 -17.79
CA TYR A 22 -2.80 -0.31 -18.61
C TYR A 22 -2.39 1.08 -18.08
N TYR A 23 -2.25 1.22 -16.77
CA TYR A 23 -2.01 2.50 -16.09
C TYR A 23 -0.87 2.38 -15.05
N PRO A 24 0.38 2.14 -15.49
CA PRO A 24 1.51 1.92 -14.59
C PRO A 24 1.94 3.18 -13.82
N GLU A 25 1.49 4.36 -14.21
CA GLU A 25 1.83 5.63 -13.55
C GLU A 25 0.76 6.09 -12.54
N TYR A 26 -0.26 5.26 -12.31
CA TYR A 26 -1.34 5.60 -11.39
C TYR A 26 -1.04 5.09 -9.99
N ALA A 27 -0.46 5.96 -9.14
CA ALA A 27 -0.15 5.64 -7.74
C ALA A 27 -1.36 5.08 -6.97
N THR A 28 -2.58 5.50 -7.30
CA THR A 28 -3.83 4.99 -6.69
C THR A 28 -4.00 3.48 -6.87
N THR A 29 -3.63 2.93 -8.02
CA THR A 29 -3.73 1.48 -8.28
C THR A 29 -2.76 0.70 -7.40
N TYR A 30 -1.54 1.20 -7.23
CA TYR A 30 -0.57 0.64 -6.28
C TYR A 30 -1.07 0.76 -4.84
N ILE A 31 -1.66 1.90 -4.44
CA ILE A 31 -2.26 2.06 -3.10
C ILE A 31 -3.31 0.97 -2.85
N SER A 32 -4.24 0.78 -3.78
CA SER A 32 -5.28 -0.27 -3.67
C SER A 32 -4.69 -1.67 -3.59
N LEU A 33 -3.63 -1.96 -4.34
CA LEU A 33 -2.95 -3.25 -4.29
C LEU A 33 -2.19 -3.46 -2.96
N GLY A 34 -1.57 -2.41 -2.41
CA GLY A 34 -0.95 -2.45 -1.09
C GLY A 34 -1.98 -2.69 0.03
N GLU A 35 -3.13 -2.01 -0.02
CA GLU A 35 -4.23 -2.23 0.93
C GLU A 35 -4.81 -3.65 0.84
N LEU A 36 -4.87 -4.22 -0.38
CA LEU A 36 -5.27 -5.60 -0.58
C LEU A 36 -4.28 -6.57 0.09
N TYR A 37 -2.98 -6.41 -0.13
CA TYR A 37 -1.97 -7.25 0.54
C TYR A 37 -2.00 -7.09 2.05
N GLN A 38 -2.24 -5.87 2.56
CA GLN A 38 -2.45 -5.65 3.99
C GLN A 38 -3.65 -6.45 4.54
N ARG A 39 -4.77 -6.50 3.81
CA ARG A 39 -5.96 -7.28 4.18
C ARG A 39 -5.72 -8.79 4.13
N LYS A 40 -4.83 -9.25 3.25
CA LYS A 40 -4.36 -10.65 3.18
C LYS A 40 -3.37 -11.00 4.29
N GLY A 41 -2.85 -10.01 5.03
CA GLY A 41 -1.81 -10.20 6.04
C GLY A 41 -0.38 -10.25 5.47
N GLU A 42 -0.23 -10.02 4.17
CA GLU A 42 1.05 -10.02 3.46
C GLU A 42 1.73 -8.64 3.60
N TYR A 43 2.14 -8.29 4.81
CA TYR A 43 2.59 -6.93 5.13
C TYR A 43 3.86 -6.50 4.38
N ASP A 44 4.83 -7.40 4.16
CA ASP A 44 6.03 -7.07 3.37
C ASP A 44 5.70 -6.79 1.91
N ASN A 45 4.78 -7.55 1.31
CA ASN A 45 4.29 -7.29 -0.05
C ASN A 45 3.57 -5.94 -0.12
N ALA A 46 2.74 -5.63 0.88
CA ALA A 46 2.05 -4.35 0.98
C ALA A 46 3.02 -3.17 1.03
N VAL A 47 4.09 -3.28 1.81
CA VAL A 47 5.15 -2.25 1.89
C VAL A 47 5.82 -2.07 0.53
N ASN A 48 6.25 -3.15 -0.12
CA ASN A 48 6.93 -3.08 -1.42
C ASN A 48 6.07 -2.36 -2.47
N ILE A 49 4.77 -2.68 -2.54
CA ILE A 49 3.86 -2.02 -3.47
C ILE A 49 3.66 -0.54 -3.13
N LEU A 50 3.53 -0.19 -1.86
CA LEU A 50 3.37 1.22 -1.46
C LEU A 50 4.65 2.03 -1.66
N LEU A 51 5.83 1.41 -1.62
CA LEU A 51 7.08 2.05 -2.01
C LEU A 51 7.11 2.37 -3.52
N GLN A 52 6.56 1.50 -4.36
CA GLN A 52 6.37 1.81 -5.79
C GLN A 52 5.38 2.97 -5.97
N ALA A 53 4.27 2.98 -5.22
CA ALA A 53 3.34 4.11 -5.22
C ALA A 53 4.05 5.42 -4.83
N ASN A 54 4.93 5.36 -3.81
CA ASN A 54 5.70 6.50 -3.33
C ASN A 54 6.70 7.02 -4.38
N HIS A 55 7.30 6.13 -5.18
CA HIS A 55 8.16 6.55 -6.30
C HIS A 55 7.38 7.31 -7.38
N ILE A 56 6.13 6.93 -7.61
CA ILE A 56 5.26 7.57 -8.60
C ILE A 56 4.73 8.92 -8.08
N ASN A 57 4.22 8.95 -6.85
CA ASN A 57 3.68 10.16 -6.24
C ASN A 57 4.17 10.31 -4.78
N PRO A 58 5.35 10.90 -4.56
CA PRO A 58 5.94 11.05 -3.23
C PRO A 58 5.25 12.12 -2.36
N PHE A 59 4.26 12.83 -2.88
CA PHE A 59 3.53 13.87 -2.15
C PHE A 59 2.13 13.41 -1.73
N ASN A 60 1.79 12.14 -1.96
CA ASN A 60 0.49 11.61 -1.59
C ASN A 60 0.46 11.20 -0.10
N PRO A 61 -0.33 11.87 0.75
CA PRO A 61 -0.38 11.58 2.18
C PRO A 61 -0.93 10.18 2.50
N ILE A 62 -1.75 9.59 1.62
CA ILE A 62 -2.30 8.23 1.83
C ILE A 62 -1.17 7.20 1.83
N ILE A 63 -0.15 7.38 0.99
CA ILE A 63 0.97 6.46 0.86
C ILE A 63 1.78 6.44 2.15
N HIS A 64 2.16 7.61 2.66
CA HIS A 64 2.92 7.73 3.90
C HIS A 64 2.13 7.23 5.11
N LYS A 65 0.82 7.48 5.15
CA LYS A 65 -0.05 6.94 6.20
C LYS A 65 -0.06 5.41 6.17
N ASN A 66 -0.25 4.80 4.99
CA ASN A 66 -0.33 3.35 4.87
C ASN A 66 1.02 2.68 5.14
N LEU A 67 2.14 3.26 4.67
CA LEU A 67 3.49 2.78 5.00
C LEU A 67 3.76 2.86 6.51
N ALA A 68 3.42 3.97 7.18
CA ALA A 68 3.58 4.10 8.62
C ALA A 68 2.77 3.04 9.39
N GLN A 69 1.54 2.75 8.96
CA GLN A 69 0.71 1.71 9.57
C GLN A 69 1.33 0.32 9.40
N LEU A 70 1.84 -0.01 8.21
CA LEU A 70 2.48 -1.29 7.95
C LEU A 70 3.80 -1.46 8.68
N TYR A 71 4.64 -0.42 8.73
CA TYR A 71 5.89 -0.46 9.48
C TYR A 71 5.64 -0.68 10.98
N ASN A 72 4.61 -0.05 11.55
CA ASN A 72 4.19 -0.33 12.93
C ASN A 72 3.73 -1.79 13.13
N ARG A 73 3.05 -2.39 12.14
CA ARG A 73 2.66 -3.82 12.20
C ARG A 73 3.87 -4.77 12.12
N LEU A 74 4.92 -4.34 11.43
CA LEU A 74 6.18 -5.08 11.27
C LEU A 74 7.21 -4.79 12.38
N ASP A 75 6.83 -4.04 13.43
CA ASP A 75 7.71 -3.57 14.52
C ASP A 75 8.91 -2.73 14.05
N LYS A 76 8.81 -2.13 12.85
CA LYS A 76 9.79 -1.23 12.23
C LYS A 76 9.52 0.22 12.62
N LYS A 77 9.79 0.55 13.90
CA LYS A 77 9.37 1.83 14.51
C LYS A 77 10.08 3.04 13.91
N GLU A 78 11.34 2.89 13.56
CA GLU A 78 12.17 3.93 12.96
C GLU A 78 11.59 4.34 11.59
N GLU A 79 11.30 3.39 10.72
CA GLU A 79 10.70 3.64 9.41
C GLU A 79 9.29 4.23 9.54
N ALA A 80 8.49 3.74 10.49
CA ALA A 80 7.18 4.30 10.76
C ALA A 80 7.25 5.79 11.15
N ALA A 81 8.20 6.16 12.01
CA ALA A 81 8.41 7.54 12.43
C ALA A 81 8.83 8.46 11.26
N VAL A 82 9.66 7.95 10.34
CA VAL A 82 10.04 8.69 9.12
C VAL A 82 8.81 8.98 8.26
N GLU A 83 7.96 7.99 8.02
CA GLU A 83 6.77 8.17 7.18
C GLU A 83 5.72 9.07 7.84
N LEU A 84 5.54 8.98 9.16
CA LEU A 84 4.67 9.91 9.90
C LEU A 84 5.16 11.35 9.82
N LYS A 85 6.47 11.57 9.89
CA LYS A 85 7.05 12.90 9.74
C LYS A 85 6.79 13.46 8.35
N ARG A 86 6.93 12.65 7.30
CA ARG A 86 6.59 13.05 5.92
C ARG A 86 5.11 13.38 5.78
N LEU A 87 4.22 12.54 6.33
CA LEU A 87 2.78 12.79 6.35
C LEU A 87 2.45 14.15 6.97
N MET A 88 3.02 14.46 8.14
CA MET A 88 2.82 15.75 8.81
C MET A 88 3.28 16.95 7.98
N MET A 89 4.32 16.79 7.16
CA MET A 89 4.78 17.87 6.27
C MET A 89 3.83 18.11 5.09
N LEU A 90 3.11 17.07 4.64
CA LEU A 90 2.20 17.14 3.49
C LEU A 90 0.78 17.61 3.86
N THR A 91 0.37 17.42 5.12
CA THR A 91 -0.99 17.78 5.59
C THR A 91 -1.03 19.06 6.42
N LYS A 92 0.06 19.83 6.44
CA LYS A 92 0.19 21.10 7.16
C LYS A 92 -0.16 22.26 6.24
#